data_AF-A0A6V0EME5-F1
#
_entry.id   AF-A0A6V0EME5-F1
#
_cell.length_a   1.000
_cell.length_b   1.000
_cell.length_c   1.000
_cell.angle_alpha   90.00
_cell.angle_beta   90.00
_cell.angle_gamma   90.00
#
_symmetry.space_group_name_H-M   'P 1'
#
loop_
_entity.id
_entity.type
_entity.pdbx_description
1 polymer ?
#
loop_
_entity_poly.entity_id
_entity_poly.type
_entity_poly.pdbx_seq_one_letter_code
_entity_poly.pdbx_strand_id
1 'polypeptide(L)'
;MASIRTMLSALAFAACAATAASLLAKGTSAAGHCSIDDRANMLKAGGGYSDGSFPSMCAACGHSSWGLFSGFNKDTYVDCLVGKANLTAGCANCFAGAGQYGYSHCKWSCMFSWSSSGCLSCEMPYNSTLVECVGFQPPQA
;
A
#
# COMPACT_ATOMS: atom_id res chain seq x y z
N MET A 1 -1.13 -15.17 -63.73
CA MET A 1 0.05 -15.85 -63.17
C MET A 1 1.10 -14.80 -62.84
N ALA A 2 1.55 -14.80 -61.58
CA ALA A 2 2.68 -14.12 -60.96
C ALA A 2 2.98 -12.64 -61.34
N SER A 3 2.56 -11.74 -60.44
CA SER A 3 2.78 -10.30 -60.50
C SER A 3 4.23 -9.90 -60.23
N ILE A 4 4.73 -8.99 -61.06
CA ILE A 4 6.08 -8.40 -61.15
C ILE A 4 6.36 -7.41 -59.99
N ARG A 5 5.85 -7.70 -58.79
CA ARG A 5 6.19 -6.96 -57.56
C ARG A 5 7.33 -7.65 -56.86
N THR A 6 8.48 -7.58 -57.53
CA THR A 6 9.80 -7.33 -56.96
C THR A 6 9.72 -6.43 -55.73
N MET A 7 9.32 -7.01 -54.60
CA MET A 7 9.45 -6.39 -53.29
C MET A 7 10.93 -6.41 -52.94
N LEU A 8 11.58 -5.34 -53.37
CA LEU A 8 12.81 -4.75 -52.87
C LEU A 8 12.79 -4.46 -51.34
N SER A 9 12.06 -5.26 -50.56
CA SER A 9 11.85 -5.06 -49.12
C SER A 9 12.52 -6.14 -48.29
N ALA A 10 13.19 -7.11 -48.93
CA ALA A 10 13.80 -8.27 -48.31
C ALA A 10 15.12 -7.99 -47.54
N LEU A 11 15.46 -6.74 -47.23
CA LEU A 11 16.75 -6.38 -46.61
C LEU A 11 16.66 -5.48 -45.36
N ALA A 12 15.46 -5.15 -44.84
CA ALA A 12 15.34 -4.19 -43.73
C ALA A 12 14.68 -4.71 -42.44
N PHE A 13 14.37 -6.01 -42.33
CA PHE A 13 13.85 -6.60 -41.09
C PHE A 13 14.86 -7.56 -40.46
N ALA A 14 16.11 -7.12 -40.35
CA ALA A 14 17.18 -7.80 -39.62
C ALA A 14 17.59 -7.03 -38.35
N ALA A 15 16.64 -6.42 -37.65
CA ALA A 15 16.83 -5.88 -36.30
C ALA A 15 16.16 -6.81 -35.28
N CYS A 16 16.68 -8.03 -35.19
CA CYS A 16 16.54 -8.88 -34.01
C CYS A 16 17.34 -8.23 -32.87
N ALA A 17 16.77 -7.21 -32.22
CA ALA A 17 17.24 -6.71 -30.93
C ALA A 17 16.22 -7.11 -29.86
N ALA A 18 15.98 -8.42 -29.77
CA ALA A 18 15.32 -9.02 -28.62
C ALA A 18 16.34 -9.09 -27.46
N THR A 19 16.60 -7.95 -26.83
CA THR A 19 17.15 -7.88 -25.46
C THR A 19 16.17 -7.15 -24.56
N ALA A 20 14.91 -7.61 -24.56
CA ALA A 20 13.91 -7.23 -23.56
C ALA A 20 13.91 -8.20 -22.35
N ALA A 21 14.92 -9.07 -22.23
CA ALA A 21 15.04 -10.04 -21.16
C ALA A 21 16.16 -9.64 -20.19
N SER A 22 15.96 -8.54 -19.46
CA SER A 22 16.70 -8.22 -18.21
C SER A 22 16.04 -7.14 -17.35
N LEU A 23 14.83 -6.66 -17.67
CA LEU A 23 14.04 -5.79 -16.76
C LEU A 23 13.30 -6.58 -15.66
N LEU A 24 13.76 -7.81 -15.37
CA LEU A 24 13.50 -8.49 -14.10
C LEU A 24 14.50 -7.99 -13.02
N ALA A 25 14.81 -6.70 -13.03
CA ALA A 25 15.23 -6.04 -11.81
C ALA A 25 13.96 -5.85 -10.98
N LYS A 26 13.76 -6.78 -10.04
CA LYS A 26 12.85 -6.65 -8.90
C LYS A 26 12.67 -5.17 -8.53
N GLY A 27 11.43 -4.71 -8.66
CA GLY A 27 10.90 -3.38 -8.38
C GLY A 27 11.93 -2.30 -8.07
N THR A 28 12.02 -1.30 -8.96
CA THR A 28 12.45 0.03 -8.53
C THR A 28 11.63 0.37 -7.29
N SER A 29 12.30 0.45 -6.14
CA SER A 29 11.65 0.80 -4.90
C SER A 29 11.07 2.19 -5.13
N ALA A 30 9.74 2.32 -5.05
CA ALA A 30 9.17 3.60 -4.67
C ALA A 30 9.92 4.05 -3.41
N ALA A 31 10.14 5.35 -3.22
CA ALA A 31 11.03 5.89 -2.20
C ALA A 31 10.59 5.67 -0.72
N GLY A 32 10.04 4.50 -0.38
CA GLY A 32 9.57 4.09 0.94
C GLY A 32 9.73 2.58 1.18
N HIS A 33 9.17 2.10 2.28
CA HIS A 33 9.30 0.74 2.81
C HIS A 33 8.34 -0.29 2.19
N CYS A 34 7.37 0.15 1.37
CA CYS A 34 6.42 -0.73 0.73
C CYS A 34 6.88 -1.14 -0.67
N SER A 35 6.72 -2.43 -0.96
CA SER A 35 6.99 -3.01 -2.28
C SER A 35 5.89 -2.69 -3.30
N ILE A 36 6.14 -3.03 -4.56
CA ILE A 36 5.13 -2.92 -5.63
C ILE A 36 3.95 -3.86 -5.36
N ASP A 37 4.21 -5.07 -4.83
CA ASP A 37 3.17 -6.04 -4.48
C ASP A 37 2.32 -5.55 -3.32
N ASP A 38 2.93 -4.91 -2.31
CA ASP A 38 2.20 -4.26 -1.21
C ASP A 38 1.21 -3.23 -1.75
N ARG A 39 1.68 -2.36 -2.64
CA ARG A 39 0.84 -1.37 -3.30
C ARG A 39 -0.30 -2.02 -4.07
N ALA A 40 -0.03 -3.09 -4.83
CA ALA A 40 -1.05 -3.78 -5.59
C ALA A 40 -2.12 -4.41 -4.68
N ASN A 41 -1.72 -5.02 -3.56
CA ASN A 41 -2.63 -5.61 -2.58
C ASN A 41 -3.52 -4.55 -1.92
N MET A 42 -2.94 -3.40 -1.55
CA MET A 42 -3.68 -2.27 -1.00
C MET A 42 -4.69 -1.70 -1.99
N LEU A 43 -4.27 -1.46 -3.24
CA LEU A 43 -5.17 -0.96 -4.29
C LEU A 43 -6.29 -1.95 -4.62
N LYS A 44 -6.00 -3.25 -4.56
CA LYS A 44 -7.00 -4.30 -4.75
C LYS A 44 -8.04 -4.32 -3.63
N ALA A 45 -7.62 -4.11 -2.38
CA ALA A 45 -8.55 -3.96 -1.25
C ALA A 45 -9.38 -2.67 -1.37
N GLY A 46 -8.82 -1.62 -1.95
CA GLY A 46 -9.50 -0.36 -2.20
C GLY A 46 -9.61 0.54 -0.96
N GLY A 47 -10.09 1.75 -1.18
CA GLY A 47 -10.36 2.73 -0.12
C GLY A 47 -11.81 2.68 0.37
N GLY A 48 -12.22 3.74 1.08
CA GLY A 48 -13.57 3.89 1.60
C GLY A 48 -13.76 3.27 2.98
N TYR A 49 -15.04 3.18 3.36
CA TYR A 49 -15.46 2.72 4.69
C TYR A 49 -16.05 1.30 4.69
N SER A 50 -16.07 0.62 3.54
CA SER A 50 -16.66 -0.71 3.41
C SER A 50 -15.83 -1.80 4.08
N ASP A 51 -16.47 -2.87 4.51
CA ASP A 51 -15.79 -4.06 5.01
C ASP A 51 -14.88 -4.65 3.92
N GLY A 52 -13.66 -5.02 4.31
CA GLY A 52 -12.64 -5.52 3.39
C GLY A 52 -11.92 -4.44 2.59
N SER A 53 -12.26 -3.15 2.77
CA SER A 53 -11.41 -2.06 2.32
C SER A 53 -10.10 -2.02 3.13
N PHE A 54 -9.04 -1.48 2.52
CA PHE A 54 -7.76 -1.34 3.22
C PHE A 54 -7.86 -0.52 4.52
N PRO A 55 -8.57 0.65 4.55
CA PRO A 55 -8.77 1.40 5.79
C PRO A 55 -9.53 0.62 6.86
N SER A 56 -10.54 -0.17 6.48
CA SER A 56 -11.26 -1.05 7.41
C SER A 56 -10.34 -2.12 8.02
N MET A 57 -9.43 -2.70 7.23
CA MET A 57 -8.40 -3.62 7.75
C MET A 57 -7.46 -2.93 8.75
N CYS A 58 -6.98 -1.73 8.41
CA CYS A 58 -6.14 -0.93 9.29
C CYS A 58 -6.84 -0.59 10.62
N ALA A 59 -8.12 -0.22 10.57
CA ALA A 59 -8.93 0.07 11.75
C ALA A 59 -9.15 -1.18 12.61
N ALA A 60 -9.46 -2.32 11.98
CA ALA A 60 -9.62 -3.60 12.67
C ALA A 60 -8.33 -4.05 13.39
N CYS A 61 -7.18 -3.95 12.71
CA CYS A 61 -5.88 -4.23 13.32
C CYS A 61 -5.49 -3.22 14.39
N GLY A 62 -5.89 -1.95 14.21
CA GLY A 62 -5.72 -0.90 15.22
C GLY A 62 -6.45 -1.26 16.51
N HIS A 63 -7.71 -1.69 16.38
CA HIS A 63 -8.53 -2.10 17.50
C HIS A 63 -8.01 -3.36 18.20
N SER A 64 -7.56 -4.38 17.46
CA SER A 64 -6.99 -5.59 18.06
C SER A 64 -5.66 -5.36 18.78
N SER A 65 -4.96 -4.27 18.44
CA SER A 65 -3.66 -3.91 19.00
C SER A 65 -3.76 -2.89 20.13
N TRP A 66 -4.98 -2.51 20.50
CA TRP A 66 -5.27 -1.47 21.47
C TRP A 66 -5.55 -2.07 22.84
N GLY A 67 -4.92 -1.50 23.87
CA GLY A 67 -5.27 -1.75 25.27
C GLY A 67 -5.36 -0.46 26.06
N LEU A 68 -6.37 -0.39 26.95
CA LEU A 68 -6.58 0.78 27.82
C LEU A 68 -5.37 1.09 28.70
N PHE A 69 -4.77 0.04 29.27
CA PHE A 69 -3.66 0.13 30.22
C PHE A 69 -2.31 -0.28 29.62
N SER A 70 -2.31 -1.12 28.58
CA SER A 70 -1.09 -1.64 27.94
C SER A 70 -0.60 -0.80 26.77
N GLY A 71 -1.35 0.20 26.32
CA GLY A 71 -0.95 1.03 25.19
C GLY A 71 -1.37 0.43 23.84
N PHE A 72 -0.65 0.83 22.79
CA PHE A 72 -0.78 0.30 21.44
C PHE A 72 0.38 -0.65 21.15
N ASN A 73 0.07 -1.88 20.73
CA ASN A 73 1.07 -2.87 20.38
C ASN A 73 1.35 -2.86 18.87
N LYS A 74 2.49 -2.30 18.47
CA LYS A 74 2.89 -2.22 17.06
C LYS A 74 3.10 -3.59 16.43
N ASP A 75 3.67 -4.56 17.16
CA ASP A 75 3.94 -5.89 16.62
C ASP A 75 2.63 -6.63 16.33
N THR A 76 1.68 -6.59 17.26
CA THR A 76 0.31 -7.12 17.03
C THR A 76 -0.36 -6.46 15.83
N TYR A 77 -0.16 -5.16 15.65
CA TYR A 77 -0.71 -4.44 14.51
C TYR A 77 -0.08 -4.90 13.20
N VAL A 78 1.24 -5.01 13.17
CA VAL A 78 2.02 -5.45 12.00
C VAL A 78 1.60 -6.86 11.62
N ASP A 79 1.60 -7.81 12.56
CA ASP A 79 1.19 -9.20 12.31
C ASP A 79 -0.24 -9.29 11.77
N CYS A 80 -1.17 -8.51 12.36
CA CYS A 80 -2.55 -8.45 11.88
C CYS A 80 -2.64 -7.94 10.45
N LEU A 81 -1.92 -6.87 10.11
CA LEU A 81 -2.02 -6.24 8.80
C LEU A 81 -1.29 -7.03 7.72
N VAL A 82 -0.16 -7.66 8.05
CA VAL A 82 0.51 -8.66 7.21
C VAL A 82 -0.48 -9.78 6.85
N GLY A 83 -1.21 -10.31 7.84
CA GLY A 83 -2.20 -11.37 7.60
C GLY A 83 -3.44 -10.93 6.83
N LYS A 84 -3.97 -9.74 7.09
CA LYS A 84 -5.23 -9.26 6.46
C LYS A 84 -5.04 -8.67 5.07
N ALA A 85 -4.00 -7.87 4.89
CA ALA A 85 -3.74 -7.12 3.66
C ALA A 85 -2.61 -7.73 2.82
N ASN A 86 -2.01 -8.84 3.26
CA ASN A 86 -0.90 -9.52 2.58
C ASN A 86 0.26 -8.56 2.26
N LEU A 87 0.66 -7.79 3.28
CA LEU A 87 1.76 -6.84 3.18
C LEU A 87 3.06 -7.43 3.71
N THR A 88 4.18 -6.88 3.26
CA THR A 88 5.46 -7.06 3.93
C THR A 88 5.44 -6.40 5.32
N ALA A 89 6.19 -6.96 6.28
CA ALA A 89 6.27 -6.41 7.63
C ALA A 89 6.80 -4.97 7.65
N GLY A 90 7.76 -4.65 6.78
CA GLY A 90 8.29 -3.29 6.64
C GLY A 90 7.20 -2.29 6.23
N CYS A 91 6.35 -2.65 5.26
CA CYS A 91 5.23 -1.83 4.84
C CYS A 91 4.17 -1.70 5.94
N ALA A 92 3.80 -2.81 6.58
CA ALA A 92 2.82 -2.82 7.69
C ALA A 92 3.29 -1.96 8.87
N ASN A 93 4.60 -1.88 9.12
CA ASN A 93 5.16 -1.06 10.19
C ASN A 93 4.96 0.46 9.96
N CYS A 94 4.87 0.92 8.71
CA CYS A 94 4.49 2.31 8.42
C CYS A 94 3.08 2.62 8.95
N PHE A 95 2.13 1.70 8.75
CA PHE A 95 0.76 1.82 9.24
C PHE A 95 0.69 1.63 10.76
N ALA A 96 1.57 0.81 11.36
CA ALA A 96 1.69 0.74 12.82
C ALA A 96 2.13 2.08 13.43
N GLY A 97 2.94 2.86 12.71
CA GLY A 97 3.26 4.24 13.08
C GLY A 97 2.02 5.14 13.11
N ALA A 98 1.18 5.06 12.08
CA ALA A 98 -0.08 5.79 12.01
C ALA A 98 -1.06 5.36 13.13
N GLY A 99 -1.20 4.05 13.37
CA GLY A 99 -2.01 3.53 14.46
C GLY A 99 -1.51 3.94 15.85
N GLN A 100 -0.19 4.00 16.06
CA GLN A 100 0.40 4.52 17.28
C GLN A 100 0.10 6.01 17.47
N TYR A 101 0.16 6.81 16.40
CA TYR A 101 -0.21 8.22 16.44
C TYR A 101 -1.70 8.37 16.78
N GLY A 102 -2.57 7.60 16.13
CA GLY A 102 -4.00 7.55 16.43
C GLY A 102 -4.28 7.19 17.89
N TYR A 103 -3.53 6.22 18.45
CA TYR A 103 -3.61 5.88 19.87
C TYR A 103 -3.15 7.04 20.78
N SER A 104 -2.04 7.70 20.47
CA SER A 104 -1.44 8.69 21.37
C SER A 104 -2.14 10.05 21.32
N HIS A 105 -2.66 10.44 20.16
CA HIS A 105 -3.20 11.79 19.91
C HIS A 105 -4.69 11.80 19.65
N CYS A 106 -5.24 10.71 19.11
CA CYS A 106 -6.62 10.65 18.61
C CYS A 106 -7.48 9.62 19.34
N LYS A 107 -6.97 9.04 20.44
CA LYS A 107 -7.61 7.95 21.19
C LYS A 107 -9.11 8.14 21.34
N TRP A 108 -9.51 9.28 21.88
CA TRP A 108 -10.89 9.58 22.20
C TRP A 108 -11.75 9.85 20.96
N SER A 109 -11.17 10.46 19.92
CA SER A 109 -11.86 10.70 18.65
C SER A 109 -12.11 9.39 17.89
N CYS A 110 -11.15 8.45 17.94
CA CYS A 110 -11.18 7.21 17.18
C CYS A 110 -11.80 6.03 17.93
N MET A 111 -11.90 6.08 19.26
CA MET A 111 -12.40 4.97 20.08
C MET A 111 -13.84 4.58 19.77
N PHE A 112 -14.70 5.55 19.45
CA PHE A 112 -16.12 5.29 19.18
C PHE A 112 -16.41 4.99 17.71
N SER A 113 -15.64 5.58 16.80
CA SER A 113 -15.81 5.37 15.37
C SER A 113 -14.54 5.80 14.62
N TRP A 114 -13.88 4.83 14.01
CA TRP A 114 -12.68 5.03 13.20
C TRP A 114 -12.97 5.83 11.91
N SER A 115 -14.18 5.71 11.37
CA SER A 115 -14.64 6.41 10.17
C SER A 115 -15.29 7.77 10.46
N SER A 116 -15.30 8.19 11.72
CA SER A 116 -15.84 9.50 12.07
C SER A 116 -14.94 10.62 11.55
N SER A 117 -15.54 11.72 11.11
CA SER A 117 -14.80 12.92 10.70
C SER A 117 -13.82 13.41 11.77
N GLY A 118 -14.17 13.26 13.06
CA GLY A 118 -13.29 13.61 14.17
C GLY A 118 -12.04 12.74 14.28
N CYS A 119 -12.17 11.42 14.06
CA CYS A 119 -11.01 10.52 14.01
C CYS A 119 -10.13 10.84 12.80
N LEU A 120 -10.72 10.87 11.61
CA LEU A 120 -9.99 11.11 10.35
C LEU A 120 -9.26 12.45 10.38
N SER A 121 -9.92 13.51 10.86
CA SER A 121 -9.31 14.84 10.94
C SER A 121 -8.17 14.91 11.95
N CYS A 122 -8.22 14.10 13.01
CA CYS A 122 -7.16 14.03 14.00
C CYS A 122 -5.92 13.30 13.47
N GLU A 123 -6.10 12.29 12.63
CA GLU A 123 -5.02 11.51 12.01
C GLU A 123 -4.36 12.21 10.82
N MET A 124 -5.08 13.14 10.15
CA MET A 124 -4.58 13.89 8.98
C MET A 124 -3.14 14.44 9.10
N PRO A 125 -2.70 15.01 10.25
CA PRO A 125 -1.33 15.52 10.37
C PRO A 125 -0.25 14.46 10.18
N TYR A 126 -0.56 13.18 10.40
CA TYR A 126 0.38 12.07 10.21
C TYR A 126 0.43 11.56 8.76
N ASN A 127 -0.52 11.96 7.90
CA ASN A 127 -0.60 11.43 6.52
C ASN A 127 0.66 11.69 5.71
N SER A 128 1.33 12.83 5.88
CA SER A 128 2.60 13.11 5.18
C SER A 128 3.70 12.11 5.58
N THR A 129 3.85 11.85 6.88
CA THR A 129 4.78 10.86 7.42
C THR A 129 4.47 9.45 6.92
N LEU A 130 3.17 9.11 6.83
CA LEU A 130 2.74 7.83 6.31
C LEU A 130 3.08 7.68 4.82
N VAL A 131 2.77 8.69 4.00
CA VAL A 131 3.04 8.68 2.55
C VAL A 131 4.53 8.59 2.27
N GLU A 132 5.36 9.31 3.03
CA GLU A 132 6.82 9.23 2.92
C GLU A 132 7.31 7.82 3.29
N CYS A 133 6.81 7.25 4.39
CA CYS A 133 7.18 5.90 4.81
C CYS A 133 6.76 4.83 3.79
N VAL A 134 5.55 4.94 3.23
CA VAL A 134 4.98 3.96 2.28
C VAL A 134 5.56 4.15 0.88
N GLY A 135 5.92 5.38 0.50
CA GLY A 135 6.46 5.72 -0.82
C GLY A 135 5.39 5.98 -1.89
N PHE A 136 4.11 5.98 -1.52
CA PHE A 136 2.98 6.32 -2.39
C PHE A 136 1.77 6.72 -1.54
N GLN A 137 0.72 7.27 -2.17
CA GLN A 137 -0.54 7.58 -1.50
C GLN A 137 -1.36 6.30 -1.28
N PRO A 138 -1.52 5.80 -0.03
CA PRO A 138 -2.32 4.61 0.23
C PRO A 138 -3.82 4.87 -0.02
N PRO A 139 -4.66 3.84 -0.15
CA PRO A 139 -6.11 4.01 -0.19
C PRO A 139 -6.62 4.70 1.08
N GLN A 140 -7.40 5.75 0.91
CA GLN A 140 -7.93 6.57 2.01
C GLN A 140 -9.30 6.04 2.47
N ALA A 141 -9.63 6.32 3.74
CA ALA A 141 -10.94 6.04 4.33
C ALA A 141 -12.00 6.99 3.78
#